data_AF-A0A644Z5P6-F1
#
_entry.id   AF-A0A644Z5P6-F1
#
_cell.length_a   1.000
_cell.length_b   1.000
_cell.length_c   1.000
_cell.angle_alpha   90.00
_cell.angle_beta   90.00
_cell.angle_gamma   90.00
#
_symmetry.space_group_name_H-M   'P 1'
#
loop_
_entity.id
_entity.type
_entity.pdbx_description
1 polymer ?
#
loop_
_entity_poly.entity_id
_entity_poly.type
_entity_poly.pdbx_seq_one_letter_code
_entity_poly.pdbx_strand_id
1 'polypeptide(L)'
;MNILEVMPTFICLDCGCIFEEPKHWVERHGLDSPPWEEWSGCPTCGGAYTDAITCDICGEYITGTYVKVSDGQLICENCYIEKELGE
;
A
#
# COMPACT_ATOMS: atom_id res chain seq x y z
N MET A 1 -14.76 9.07 -24.11
CA MET A 1 -13.83 9.30 -22.99
C MET A 1 -13.99 8.12 -22.06
N ASN A 2 -13.19 7.06 -22.24
CA ASN A 2 -13.15 5.97 -21.27
C ASN A 2 -12.37 6.50 -20.07
N ILE A 3 -13.08 6.71 -18.97
CA ILE A 3 -12.47 6.87 -17.66
C ILE A 3 -11.87 5.49 -17.39
N LEU A 4 -10.57 5.34 -17.59
CA LEU A 4 -9.86 4.15 -17.10
C LEU A 4 -9.98 4.25 -15.58
N GLU A 5 -10.95 3.55 -15.00
CA GLU A 5 -10.97 3.32 -13.56
C GLU A 5 -9.68 2.57 -13.25
N VAL A 6 -8.67 3.31 -12.76
CA VAL A 6 -7.45 2.71 -12.24
C VAL A 6 -7.88 1.95 -11.02
N MET A 7 -8.04 0.63 -11.15
CA MET A 7 -8.35 -0.22 -10.01
C MET A 7 -7.23 -0.04 -8.97
N PRO A 8 -7.56 0.27 -7.71
CA PRO A 8 -6.56 0.45 -6.68
C PRO A 8 -5.76 -0.85 -6.55
N THR A 9 -4.45 -0.74 -6.68
CA THR A 9 -3.54 -1.87 -6.49
C THR A 9 -2.87 -1.69 -5.12
N PHE A 10 -2.74 -2.77 -4.37
CA PHE A 10 -2.11 -2.82 -3.05
C PHE A 10 -0.85 -3.68 -3.08
N ILE A 11 0.08 -3.40 -2.16
CA ILE A 11 1.26 -4.22 -1.89
C ILE A 11 1.29 -4.67 -0.43
N CYS A 12 1.57 -5.95 -0.19
CA CYS A 12 1.73 -6.49 1.15
C CYS A 12 3.10 -6.12 1.74
N LEU A 13 3.08 -5.63 2.97
CA LEU A 13 4.27 -5.24 3.71
C LEU A 13 5.08 -6.45 4.23
N ASP A 14 4.44 -7.62 4.33
CA ASP A 14 5.07 -8.82 4.88
C ASP A 14 5.66 -9.75 3.81
N CYS A 15 4.97 -9.91 2.68
CA CYS A 15 5.38 -10.87 1.63
C CYS A 15 5.59 -10.24 0.24
N GLY A 16 5.32 -8.94 0.07
CA GLY A 16 5.45 -8.25 -1.22
C GLY A 16 4.41 -8.64 -2.27
N CYS A 17 3.36 -9.39 -1.89
CA CYS A 17 2.25 -9.74 -2.79
C CYS A 17 1.61 -8.44 -3.33
N ILE A 18 1.41 -8.34 -4.64
CA ILE A 18 0.64 -7.25 -5.28
C ILE A 18 -0.74 -7.77 -5.63
N PHE A 19 -1.79 -7.04 -5.27
CA PHE A 19 -3.18 -7.50 -5.43
C PHE A 19 -4.16 -6.33 -5.50
N GLU A 20 -5.33 -6.57 -6.10
CA GLU A 20 -6.39 -5.56 -6.25
C GLU A 20 -7.43 -5.66 -5.12
N GLU A 21 -7.67 -6.87 -4.60
CA GLU A 21 -8.72 -7.12 -3.61
C GLU A 21 -8.12 -7.72 -2.31
N PRO A 22 -8.12 -6.97 -1.19
CA PRO A 22 -7.77 -7.51 0.10
C PRO A 22 -8.74 -8.61 0.54
N LYS A 23 -8.22 -9.62 1.24
CA LYS A 23 -9.09 -10.59 1.92
C LYS A 23 -9.71 -9.91 3.14
N HIS A 24 -11.00 -10.12 3.36
CA HIS A 24 -11.73 -9.65 4.53
C HIS A 24 -12.17 -10.84 5.41
N TRP A 25 -12.16 -10.66 6.73
CA TRP A 25 -12.71 -11.63 7.68
C TRP A 25 -13.27 -10.94 8.91
N VAL A 26 -14.12 -11.67 9.64
CA VAL A 26 -14.79 -11.20 10.84
C VAL A 26 -14.33 -12.03 12.03
N GLU A 27 -13.81 -11.37 13.05
CA GLU A 27 -13.49 -11.99 14.33
C GLU A 27 -14.60 -11.71 15.33
N ARG A 28 -15.25 -12.79 15.77
CA ARG A 28 -16.43 -12.72 16.64
C ARG A 28 -16.10 -12.83 18.12
N HIS A 29 -14.91 -13.31 18.48
CA HIS A 29 -14.53 -13.60 19.87
C HIS A 29 -15.55 -14.45 20.65
N GLY A 30 -16.27 -15.33 19.94
CA GLY A 30 -17.33 -16.16 20.55
C GLY A 30 -18.61 -15.40 20.89
N LEU A 31 -18.80 -14.16 20.43
CA LEU A 31 -20.03 -13.40 20.58
C LEU A 31 -21.08 -13.84 19.56
N ASP A 32 -22.29 -14.15 20.06
CA ASP A 32 -23.44 -14.52 19.22
C ASP A 32 -24.07 -13.32 18.49
N SER A 33 -23.75 -12.09 18.92
CA SER A 33 -24.20 -10.84 18.33
C SER A 33 -23.09 -9.78 18.31
N PRO A 34 -23.18 -8.74 17.44
CA PRO A 34 -22.22 -7.63 17.41
C PRO A 34 -22.03 -6.92 18.77
N PRO A 35 -20.92 -6.16 18.95
CA PRO A 35 -19.93 -5.78 17.95
C PRO A 35 -18.94 -6.91 17.64
N TRP A 36 -18.65 -7.11 16.35
CA TRP A 36 -17.57 -7.97 15.87
C TRP A 36 -16.43 -7.09 15.36
N GLU A 37 -15.24 -7.67 15.26
CA GLU A 37 -14.11 -7.00 14.62
C GLU A 37 -14.04 -7.41 13.14
N GLU A 38 -13.94 -6.41 12.28
CA GLU A 38 -13.74 -6.61 10.85
C GLU A 38 -12.28 -6.31 10.52
N TRP A 39 -11.67 -7.23 9.78
CA TRP A 39 -10.26 -7.17 9.42
C TRP A 39 -10.10 -7.32 7.92
N SER A 40 -9.04 -6.72 7.39
CA SER A 40 -8.58 -6.91 6.02
C SER A 40 -7.06 -7.16 5.97
N GLY A 41 -6.60 -7.91 4.97
CA GLY A 41 -5.19 -8.26 4.82
C GLY A 41 -4.81 -8.82 3.45
N CYS A 42 -3.51 -9.05 3.20
CA CYS A 42 -3.03 -9.66 1.96
C CYS A 42 -3.74 -11.00 1.73
N PRO A 43 -4.27 -11.25 0.53
CA PRO A 43 -4.98 -12.49 0.22
C PRO A 43 -4.06 -13.73 0.31
N THR A 44 -2.75 -13.55 0.20
CA THR A 44 -1.76 -14.64 0.25
C THR A 44 -1.38 -15.04 1.67
N CYS A 45 -1.10 -14.06 2.55
CA CYS A 45 -0.55 -14.36 3.89
C CYS A 45 -1.37 -13.78 5.06
N GLY A 46 -2.40 -12.96 4.80
CA GLY A 46 -3.17 -12.25 5.83
C GLY A 46 -2.47 -11.02 6.41
N GLY A 47 -1.27 -10.68 5.92
CA GLY A 47 -0.44 -9.58 6.40
C GLY A 47 -0.96 -8.18 6.06
N ALA A 48 -0.36 -7.17 6.67
CA ALA A 48 -0.68 -5.77 6.42
C ALA A 48 -0.33 -5.36 4.98
N TYR A 49 -1.01 -4.33 4.47
CA TYR A 49 -0.81 -3.83 3.11
C TYR A 49 -0.98 -2.31 3.04
N THR A 50 -0.47 -1.73 1.96
CA THR A 50 -0.60 -0.31 1.61
C THR A 50 -0.86 -0.16 0.12
N ASP A 51 -1.14 1.06 -0.35
CA ASP A 51 -1.28 1.35 -1.77
C ASP A 51 0.03 1.03 -2.51
N ALA A 52 -0.08 0.37 -3.65
CA ALA A 52 1.05 0.03 -4.50
C ALA A 52 1.51 1.26 -5.29
N ILE A 53 2.24 2.14 -4.61
CA ILE A 53 2.84 3.34 -5.17
C ILE A 53 4.25 3.02 -5.66
N THR A 54 4.61 3.42 -6.87
CA THR A 54 5.98 3.31 -7.38
C THR A 54 6.74 4.62 -7.18
N CYS A 55 8.01 4.54 -6.82
CA CYS A 55 8.88 5.72 -6.77
C CYS A 55 9.20 6.20 -8.18
N ASP A 56 8.99 7.48 -8.46
CA ASP A 56 9.26 8.08 -9.77
C ASP A 56 10.76 8.15 -10.14
N ILE A 57 11.67 7.94 -9.17
CA ILE A 57 13.12 7.94 -9.40
C ILE A 57 13.66 6.52 -9.62
N CYS A 58 13.47 5.61 -8.67
CA CYS A 58 14.05 4.27 -8.76
C CYS A 58 13.12 3.22 -9.39
N GLY A 59 11.83 3.52 -9.55
CA GLY A 59 10.83 2.60 -10.11
C GLY A 59 10.35 1.51 -9.16
N GLU A 60 10.94 1.38 -7.97
CA GLU A 60 10.55 0.38 -6.97
C GLU A 60 9.24 0.76 -6.25
N TYR A 61 8.52 -0.24 -5.74
CA TYR A 61 7.36 0.00 -4.89
C TYR A 61 7.77 0.62 -3.55
N ILE A 62 7.02 1.64 -3.14
CA ILE A 62 7.19 2.29 -1.85
C ILE A 62 6.34 1.54 -0.82
N THR A 63 7.01 0.78 0.04
CA THR A 63 6.38 0.09 1.19
C THR A 63 6.46 0.91 2.48
N GLY A 64 7.17 2.04 2.47
CA GLY A 64 7.34 2.94 3.61
C GLY A 64 6.81 4.35 3.34
N THR A 65 7.47 5.35 3.92
CA THR A 65 7.18 6.76 3.71
C THR A 65 7.62 7.23 2.33
N TYR A 66 6.86 8.18 1.77
CA TYR A 66 7.23 8.90 0.56
C TYR A 66 7.06 10.40 0.75
N VAL A 67 7.78 11.14 -0.08
CA VAL A 67 7.66 12.59 -0.22
C VAL A 67 6.94 12.87 -1.54
N LYS A 68 5.91 13.72 -1.48
CA LYS A 68 5.33 14.32 -2.68
C LYS A 68 6.00 15.68 -2.92
N VAL A 69 6.75 15.81 -4.00
CA VAL A 69 7.45 17.05 -4.36
C VAL A 69 6.56 17.97 -5.21
N SER A 70 7.03 19.20 -5.43
CA SER A 70 6.24 20.29 -6.03
C SER A 70 5.78 20.05 -7.46
N ASP A 71 6.46 19.20 -8.23
CA ASP A 71 6.07 18.79 -9.58
C ASP A 71 5.06 17.63 -9.61
N GLY A 72 4.67 17.12 -8.43
CA GLY A 72 3.71 16.03 -8.27
C GLY A 72 4.32 14.63 -8.18
N GLN A 73 5.64 14.48 -8.31
CA GLN A 73 6.30 13.18 -8.17
C GLN A 73 6.19 12.63 -6.75
N LEU A 74 6.11 11.31 -6.65
CA LEU A 74 6.14 10.52 -5.42
C LEU A 74 7.51 9.82 -5.32
N ILE A 75 8.28 10.21 -4.32
CA ILE A 75 9.68 9.80 -4.17
C ILE A 75 9.85 9.05 -2.84
N CYS A 76 10.51 7.89 -2.86
CA CYS A 76 10.82 7.16 -1.62
C CYS A 76 11.85 7.92 -0.77
N GLU A 77 11.88 7.66 0.53
CA GLU A 77 12.80 8.33 1.47
C GLU A 77 14.26 8.26 1.02
N ASN A 78 14.73 7.10 0.56
CA ASN A 78 16.12 6.93 0.10
C ASN A 78 16.45 7.86 -1.07
N CYS A 79 15.64 7.86 -2.13
CA CYS A 79 15.89 8.71 -3.29
C CYS A 79 15.73 10.20 -2.96
N TYR A 80 14.87 10.55 -2.00
CA TYR A 80 14.76 11.92 -1.51
C TYR A 80 16.05 12.36 -0.78
N ILE A 81 16.56 11.54 0.14
CA ILE A 81 17.80 11.82 0.87
C ILE A 81 19.01 11.93 -0.08
N GLU A 82 19.13 11.01 -1.04
CA GLU A 82 20.22 11.04 -2.02
C GLU A 82 20.21 12.33 -2.86
N LYS A 83 19.01 12.85 -3.18
CA LYS A 83 18.85 14.11 -3.91
C LYS A 83 19.29 15.32 -3.06
N GLU A 84 18.92 15.35 -1.78
CA GLU A 84 19.23 16.47 -0.86
C GLU A 84 20.71 16.48 -0.41
N LEU A 85 21.36 15.31 -0.31
CA LEU A 85 22.79 15.21 0.06
C LEU A 85 23.75 15.42 -1.12
N GLY A 86 23.23 15.38 -2.35
CA GLY A 86 23.99 15.52 -3.60
C GLY A 86 24.16 16.96 -4.09
N GLU A 87 23.70 17.96 -3.33
CA GLU A 87 23.83 19.40 -3.62
C GLU A 87 25.00 20.07 -2.87
#